data_AF-A0A820G9D8-F1
#
_entry.id   AF-A0A820G9D8-F1
#
_cell.length_a   1.000
_cell.length_b   1.000
_cell.length_c   1.000
_cell.angle_alpha   90.00
_cell.angle_beta   90.00
_cell.angle_gamma   90.00
#
_symmetry.space_group_name_H-M   'P 1'
#
loop_
_entity.id
_entity.type
_entity.pdbx_description
1 polymer ?
#
loop_
_entity_poly.entity_id
_entity_poly.type
_entity_poly.pdbx_seq_one_letter_code
_entity_poly.pdbx_strand_id
1 'polypeptide(L)'
;MAAKLSEPDKNWSVLALDRGSPRNSAQNDTWDEDLSGVHDPNYFSAAQDYLLGHLVRNPQYYGIGGTAMINSMTAVAPSRYLLDQLWPLGWKWNDLFPYMMKMQDHYCYYLPSSLTGISEEDCRMWHGRDGLVDIAPPLFNLMPELLLDMMKACDKDIRFMSDYDNQTRQYGRYFQQQFRHPMNRTNPNSPTIRESIWNAYLNVVNRTNLQILDSATVLKLLFDQTDPTKYIGVSYEYKGEVRTAIARKEVILCAGVFNTPKLLKLSGVGPETWLEPLSIKVVAKNAEIGKHFADQMAIYMAFKTTEQVPALP
;
A
#
# COMPACT_ATOMS: atom_id res chain seq x y z
N MET A 1 -9.54 2.72 -5.80
CA MET A 1 -10.19 2.68 -7.14
C MET A 1 -11.70 2.49 -7.05
N ALA A 2 -12.21 1.38 -6.51
CA ALA A 2 -13.65 1.07 -6.48
C ALA A 2 -14.53 2.20 -5.89
N ALA A 3 -14.10 2.77 -4.76
CA ALA A 3 -14.74 3.93 -4.15
C ALA A 3 -14.76 5.18 -5.04
N LYS A 4 -13.73 5.39 -5.87
CA LYS A 4 -13.67 6.54 -6.79
C LYS A 4 -14.52 6.29 -8.02
N LEU A 5 -14.53 5.08 -8.58
CA LEU A 5 -15.34 4.75 -9.75
C LEU A 5 -16.84 4.73 -9.49
N SER A 6 -17.24 4.57 -8.23
CA SER A 6 -18.63 4.58 -7.79
C SER A 6 -19.12 5.95 -7.30
N GLU A 7 -18.36 7.03 -7.49
CA GLU A 7 -18.81 8.38 -7.12
C GLU A 7 -20.12 8.73 -7.84
N PRO A 8 -21.06 9.49 -7.21
CA PRO A 8 -22.42 9.68 -7.75
C PRO A 8 -22.51 10.39 -9.10
N ASP A 9 -21.49 11.17 -9.46
CA ASP A 9 -21.33 11.81 -10.76
C ASP A 9 -21.00 10.81 -11.88
N LYS A 10 -20.66 9.56 -11.52
CA LYS A 10 -20.37 8.47 -12.44
C LYS A 10 -21.56 7.54 -12.53
N ASN A 11 -22.09 7.38 -13.73
CA ASN A 11 -23.18 6.43 -14.02
C ASN A 11 -22.66 4.98 -14.18
N TRP A 12 -21.78 4.53 -13.27
CA TRP A 12 -21.13 3.22 -13.33
C TRP A 12 -21.56 2.36 -12.14
N SER A 13 -21.76 1.06 -12.40
CA SER A 13 -21.90 0.03 -11.36
C SER A 13 -20.54 -0.64 -11.18
N VAL A 14 -20.10 -0.79 -9.94
CA VAL A 14 -18.76 -1.30 -9.59
C VAL A 14 -18.91 -2.54 -8.71
N LEU A 15 -18.25 -3.62 -9.11
CA LEU A 15 -18.07 -4.82 -8.30
C LEU A 15 -16.60 -4.95 -7.92
N ALA A 16 -16.31 -4.99 -6.63
CA ALA A 16 -15.00 -5.31 -6.08
C ALA A 16 -15.04 -6.71 -5.48
N LEU A 17 -14.06 -7.54 -5.85
CA LEU A 17 -13.92 -8.92 -5.38
C LEU A 17 -12.61 -9.02 -4.61
N ASP A 18 -12.66 -9.44 -3.35
CA ASP A 18 -11.47 -9.71 -2.54
C ASP A 18 -11.55 -11.09 -1.91
N ARG A 19 -10.42 -11.80 -1.88
CA ARG A 19 -10.31 -13.18 -1.41
C ARG A 19 -10.48 -13.34 0.10
N GLY A 20 -10.32 -12.26 0.88
CA GLY A 20 -10.46 -12.30 2.34
C GLY A 20 -11.45 -11.26 2.86
N SER A 21 -11.78 -11.37 4.14
CA SER A 21 -12.68 -10.45 4.85
C SER A 21 -11.95 -9.21 5.37
N PRO A 22 -12.65 -8.10 5.62
CA PRO A 22 -12.04 -6.95 6.27
C PRO A 22 -11.70 -7.29 7.73
N ARG A 23 -10.58 -6.77 8.24
CA ARG A 23 -10.26 -6.78 9.68
C ARG A 23 -10.69 -5.47 10.31
N ASN A 24 -11.17 -5.54 11.54
CA ASN A 24 -11.40 -4.35 12.35
C ASN A 24 -10.05 -3.73 12.72
N SER A 25 -9.75 -2.56 12.18
CA SER A 25 -8.52 -1.80 12.46
C SER A 25 -8.47 -1.20 13.87
N ALA A 26 -9.56 -1.30 14.65
CA ALA A 26 -9.62 -0.77 16.01
C ALA A 26 -9.03 -1.70 17.07
N GLN A 27 -8.54 -2.89 16.70
CA GLN A 27 -7.93 -3.84 17.64
C GLN A 27 -6.41 -3.78 17.57
N ASN A 28 -5.78 -3.49 18.73
CA ASN A 28 -4.35 -3.60 19.05
C ASN A 28 -3.43 -3.83 17.83
N ASP A 29 -3.04 -2.75 17.16
CA ASP A 29 -2.01 -2.76 16.12
C ASP A 29 -0.65 -3.09 16.76
N THR A 30 -0.42 -4.37 17.08
CA THR A 30 0.90 -4.84 17.50
C THR A 30 1.61 -5.45 16.31
N TRP A 31 2.85 -5.01 16.09
CA TRP A 31 3.70 -5.47 14.99
C TRP A 31 3.82 -6.99 14.91
N ASP A 32 3.86 -7.64 16.09
CA ASP A 32 4.00 -9.09 16.21
C ASP A 32 2.76 -9.84 15.71
N GLU A 33 1.56 -9.30 15.90
CA GLU A 33 0.31 -9.92 15.40
C GLU A 33 0.17 -9.75 13.87
N ASP A 34 0.59 -8.61 13.33
CA ASP A 34 0.43 -8.26 11.92
C ASP A 34 1.29 -9.13 10.99
N LEU A 35 2.52 -9.46 11.41
CA LEU A 35 3.43 -10.33 10.67
C LEU A 35 3.43 -11.78 11.17
N SER A 36 2.62 -12.13 12.18
CA SER A 36 2.50 -13.49 12.75
C SER A 36 2.12 -14.57 11.74
N GLY A 37 1.49 -14.18 10.63
CA GLY A 37 1.03 -15.08 9.58
C GLY A 37 -0.45 -15.46 9.66
N VAL A 38 -1.18 -15.03 10.70
CA VAL A 38 -2.62 -15.35 10.88
C VAL A 38 -3.49 -14.87 9.72
N HIS A 39 -3.14 -13.73 9.12
CA HIS A 39 -3.83 -13.16 7.96
C HIS A 39 -2.96 -13.14 6.70
N ASP A 40 -1.94 -14.00 6.64
CA ASP A 40 -0.98 -14.08 5.54
C ASP A 40 -1.21 -15.36 4.74
N PRO A 41 -1.29 -15.29 3.40
CA PRO A 41 -1.31 -16.50 2.57
C PRO A 41 0.02 -17.29 2.59
N ASN A 42 1.04 -16.80 3.30
CA ASN A 42 2.36 -17.40 3.48
C ASN A 42 3.09 -17.60 2.15
N TYR A 43 3.32 -16.51 1.41
CA TYR A 43 4.19 -16.57 0.25
C TYR A 43 5.65 -16.75 0.68
N PHE A 44 6.33 -17.67 -0.01
CA PHE A 44 7.77 -17.86 0.08
C PHE A 44 8.38 -17.80 -1.32
N SER A 45 9.60 -17.29 -1.42
CA SER A 45 10.41 -17.43 -2.63
C SER A 45 10.77 -18.90 -2.86
N ALA A 46 11.29 -19.22 -4.05
CA ALA A 46 12.10 -20.43 -4.21
C ALA A 46 13.39 -20.35 -3.35
N ALA A 47 14.14 -21.43 -3.24
CA ALA A 47 15.48 -21.40 -2.63
C ALA A 47 16.34 -20.33 -3.32
N GLN A 48 16.95 -19.46 -2.53
CA GLN A 48 17.74 -18.36 -3.03
C GLN A 48 19.22 -18.73 -3.00
N ASP A 49 19.85 -18.88 -4.17
CA ASP A 49 21.26 -19.26 -4.29
C ASP A 49 22.18 -18.28 -3.55
N TYR A 50 21.90 -16.97 -3.66
CA TYR A 50 22.65 -15.91 -2.98
C TYR A 50 22.32 -15.77 -1.48
N LEU A 51 21.33 -16.51 -0.99
CA LEU A 51 21.03 -16.64 0.44
C LEU A 51 21.18 -18.10 0.88
N LEU A 52 22.20 -18.81 0.38
CA LEU A 52 22.56 -20.16 0.85
C LEU A 52 21.40 -21.18 0.80
N GLY A 53 20.50 -21.04 -0.17
CA GLY A 53 19.34 -21.91 -0.33
C GLY A 53 18.15 -21.58 0.59
N HIS A 54 18.22 -20.49 1.36
CA HIS A 54 17.10 -20.07 2.20
C HIS A 54 15.88 -19.66 1.36
N LEU A 55 14.70 -19.94 1.90
CA LEU A 55 13.43 -19.43 1.42
C LEU A 55 13.15 -18.09 2.11
N VAL A 56 12.81 -17.07 1.32
CA VAL A 56 12.44 -15.75 1.84
C VAL A 56 10.93 -15.69 1.98
N ARG A 57 10.44 -15.46 3.19
CA ARG A 57 9.02 -15.17 3.42
C ARG A 57 8.70 -13.78 2.87
N ASN A 58 7.58 -13.68 2.15
CA ASN A 58 7.07 -12.45 1.56
C ASN A 58 5.68 -12.15 2.11
N PRO A 59 5.58 -11.48 3.27
CA PRO A 59 4.30 -11.29 3.93
C PRO A 59 3.33 -10.47 3.09
N GLN A 60 2.08 -10.91 3.04
CA GLN A 60 1.00 -10.19 2.37
C GLN A 60 -0.27 -10.29 3.20
N TYR A 61 -1.15 -9.29 3.10
CA TYR A 61 -2.45 -9.43 3.72
C TYR A 61 -3.41 -10.25 2.85
N TYR A 62 -4.18 -11.12 3.49
CA TYR A 62 -5.27 -11.90 2.91
C TYR A 62 -6.62 -11.26 3.26
N GLY A 63 -6.99 -10.17 2.57
CA GLY A 63 -8.32 -9.58 2.72
C GLY A 63 -8.42 -8.13 2.26
N ILE A 64 -9.62 -7.58 2.44
CA ILE A 64 -9.95 -6.23 2.00
C ILE A 64 -9.05 -5.20 2.69
N GLY A 65 -8.54 -4.26 1.91
CA GLY A 65 -7.57 -3.26 2.34
C GLY A 65 -6.13 -3.65 1.97
N GLY A 66 -5.88 -4.93 1.69
CA GLY A 66 -4.58 -5.44 1.30
C GLY A 66 -3.51 -5.15 2.36
N THR A 67 -2.24 -5.10 1.94
CA THR A 67 -1.09 -5.00 2.86
C THR A 67 -1.08 -3.72 3.70
N ALA A 68 -1.89 -2.71 3.37
CA ALA A 68 -2.12 -1.55 4.25
C ALA A 68 -2.70 -1.93 5.62
N MET A 69 -3.32 -3.12 5.73
CA MET A 69 -3.88 -3.64 6.99
C MET A 69 -2.82 -4.20 7.95
N ILE A 70 -1.59 -4.45 7.49
CA ILE A 70 -0.51 -5.08 8.28
C ILE A 70 0.86 -4.43 8.08
N ASN A 71 0.95 -3.35 7.29
CA ASN A 71 2.22 -2.67 7.04
C ASN A 71 2.70 -1.91 8.29
N SER A 72 3.92 -1.39 8.20
CA SER A 72 4.56 -0.56 9.23
C SER A 72 3.94 0.83 9.42
N MET A 73 2.88 1.15 8.68
CA MET A 73 2.24 2.47 8.61
C MET A 73 3.17 3.60 8.16
N THR A 74 4.42 3.34 7.78
CA THR A 74 5.35 4.36 7.29
C THR A 74 4.76 5.10 6.07
N ALA A 75 4.62 6.41 6.19
CA ALA A 75 4.23 7.31 5.11
C ALA A 75 5.48 8.03 4.60
N VAL A 76 5.88 7.70 3.37
CA VAL A 76 7.02 8.31 2.68
C VAL A 76 6.65 8.48 1.21
N ALA A 77 6.80 9.69 0.69
CA ALA A 77 6.64 9.99 -0.72
C ALA A 77 7.86 9.52 -1.54
N PRO A 78 7.68 9.11 -2.81
CA PRO A 78 8.81 8.85 -3.69
C PRO A 78 9.64 10.12 -3.88
N SER A 79 10.93 9.97 -4.21
CA SER A 79 11.73 11.14 -4.58
C SER A 79 11.35 11.65 -5.97
N ARG A 80 11.34 12.96 -6.13
CA ARG A 80 11.12 13.62 -7.42
C ARG A 80 12.09 13.13 -8.48
N TYR A 81 13.36 12.96 -8.11
CA TYR A 81 14.38 12.45 -9.03
C TYR A 81 14.01 11.06 -9.57
N LEU A 82 13.53 10.14 -8.72
CA LEU A 82 13.14 8.81 -9.15
C LEU A 82 12.02 8.86 -10.21
N LEU A 83 10.97 9.64 -9.95
CA LEU A 83 9.85 9.77 -10.88
C LEU A 83 10.26 10.49 -12.17
N ASP A 84 10.98 11.61 -12.04
CA ASP A 84 11.35 12.43 -13.20
C ASP A 84 12.34 11.71 -14.12
N GLN A 85 13.25 10.89 -13.59
CA GLN A 85 14.25 10.17 -14.39
C GLN A 85 13.79 8.81 -14.89
N LEU A 86 13.13 8.00 -14.05
CA LEU A 86 12.93 6.57 -14.34
C LEU A 86 11.52 6.22 -14.82
N TRP A 87 10.51 7.03 -14.48
CA TRP A 87 9.11 6.70 -14.79
C TRP A 87 8.70 7.18 -16.19
N PRO A 88 7.69 6.57 -16.83
CA PRO A 88 7.23 6.99 -18.15
C PRO A 88 6.54 8.36 -18.13
N LEU A 89 6.35 8.94 -19.32
CA LEU A 89 5.52 10.15 -19.49
C LEU A 89 4.09 9.91 -18.97
N GLY A 90 3.50 10.90 -18.32
CA GLY A 90 2.21 10.79 -17.65
C GLY A 90 2.27 10.22 -16.23
N TRP A 91 3.47 9.83 -15.76
CA TRP A 91 3.75 9.37 -14.41
C TRP A 91 4.98 10.05 -13.79
N LYS A 92 5.32 11.26 -14.27
CA LYS A 92 6.40 12.08 -13.71
C LYS A 92 5.95 12.73 -12.41
N TRP A 93 6.86 13.40 -11.70
CA TRP A 93 6.54 14.06 -10.43
C TRP A 93 5.33 15.00 -10.57
N ASN A 94 5.35 15.88 -11.58
CA ASN A 94 4.28 16.85 -11.80
C ASN A 94 2.92 16.20 -12.16
N ASP A 95 2.93 14.98 -12.71
CA ASP A 95 1.70 14.26 -13.03
C ASP A 95 1.07 13.65 -11.77
N LEU A 96 1.91 13.12 -10.86
CA LEU A 96 1.45 12.37 -9.68
C LEU A 96 1.31 13.23 -8.42
N PHE A 97 2.11 14.29 -8.28
CA PHE A 97 2.12 15.13 -7.08
C PHE A 97 0.75 15.73 -6.73
N PRO A 98 -0.07 16.24 -7.69
CA PRO A 98 -1.41 16.70 -7.37
C PRO A 98 -2.31 15.61 -6.78
N TYR A 99 -2.13 14.34 -7.17
CA TYR A 99 -2.89 13.21 -6.62
C TYR A 99 -2.36 12.80 -5.24
N MET A 100 -1.04 12.87 -5.02
CA MET A 100 -0.44 12.68 -3.70
C MET A 100 -0.96 13.73 -2.70
N MET A 101 -1.02 15.00 -3.10
CA MET A 101 -1.63 16.05 -2.28
C MET A 101 -3.12 15.77 -2.05
N LYS A 102 -3.88 15.46 -3.10
CA LYS A 102 -5.34 15.26 -3.00
C LYS A 102 -5.75 14.10 -2.08
N MET A 103 -4.92 13.07 -1.92
CA MET A 103 -5.29 11.94 -1.07
C MET A 103 -5.14 12.21 0.43
N GLN A 104 -4.30 13.16 0.83
CA GLN A 104 -3.86 13.33 2.21
C GLN A 104 -4.75 14.31 3.00
N ASP A 105 -4.94 14.01 4.28
CA ASP A 105 -5.28 14.98 5.32
C ASP A 105 -4.15 14.97 6.37
N HIS A 106 -3.17 15.85 6.19
CA HIS A 106 -1.94 15.82 6.96
C HIS A 106 -2.04 16.64 8.26
N TYR A 107 -1.52 16.11 9.39
CA TYR A 107 -1.74 16.80 10.67
C TYR A 107 -0.94 18.07 10.88
N CYS A 108 0.03 18.36 10.01
CA CYS A 108 0.73 19.65 10.04
C CYS A 108 -0.23 20.85 9.88
N TYR A 109 -1.46 20.63 9.38
CA TYR A 109 -2.51 21.65 9.31
C TYR A 109 -3.26 21.88 10.64
N TYR A 110 -3.18 20.94 11.58
CA TYR A 110 -3.96 20.96 12.84
C TYR A 110 -3.09 21.12 14.10
N LEU A 111 -1.77 20.88 13.98
CA LEU A 111 -0.82 20.98 15.07
C LEU A 111 0.25 22.05 14.77
N PRO A 112 0.73 22.80 15.78
CA PRO A 112 1.74 23.82 15.59
C PRO A 112 3.09 23.22 15.13
N SER A 113 3.83 23.97 14.32
CA SER A 113 5.16 23.61 13.82
C SER A 113 6.18 23.33 14.92
N SER A 114 5.99 23.88 16.12
CA SER A 114 6.81 23.58 17.31
C SER A 114 6.67 22.14 17.81
N LEU A 115 5.58 21.44 17.46
CA LEU A 115 5.38 20.03 17.78
C LEU A 115 5.78 19.11 16.63
N THR A 116 5.43 19.48 15.40
CA THR A 116 5.62 18.63 14.21
C THR A 116 6.99 18.83 13.53
N GLY A 117 7.67 19.95 13.81
CA GLY A 117 8.87 20.41 13.11
C GLY A 117 8.64 20.81 11.64
N ILE A 118 7.40 20.78 11.15
CA ILE A 118 7.05 21.14 9.77
C ILE A 118 6.55 22.59 9.77
N SER A 119 7.18 23.45 9.00
CA SER A 119 6.75 24.85 8.87
C SER A 119 5.39 24.96 8.19
N GLU A 120 4.63 26.03 8.42
CA GLU A 120 3.36 26.24 7.71
C GLU A 120 3.55 26.33 6.18
N GLU A 121 4.69 26.86 5.74
CA GLU A 121 5.05 26.93 4.33
C GLU A 121 5.31 25.55 3.75
N ASP A 122 6.15 24.73 4.40
CA ASP A 122 6.42 23.35 3.98
C ASP A 122 5.14 22.51 4.01
N CYS A 123 4.31 22.68 5.04
CA CYS A 123 3.01 22.00 5.15
C CYS A 123 2.12 22.29 3.93
N ARG A 124 1.97 23.57 3.55
CA ARG A 124 1.19 23.97 2.36
C ARG A 124 1.82 23.50 1.05
N MET A 125 3.15 23.45 1.00
CA MET A 125 3.89 23.15 -0.23
C MET A 125 3.94 21.65 -0.53
N TRP A 126 4.03 20.79 0.50
CA TRP A 126 4.35 19.36 0.33
C TRP A 126 3.25 18.41 0.83
N HIS A 127 2.27 18.90 1.59
CA HIS A 127 1.26 18.06 2.22
C HIS A 127 -0.17 18.46 1.88
N GLY A 128 -1.02 17.45 1.70
CA GLY A 128 -2.44 17.64 1.42
C GLY A 128 -3.28 17.92 2.66
N ARG A 129 -4.44 18.53 2.42
CA ARG A 129 -5.49 18.78 3.41
C ARG A 129 -6.83 18.32 2.85
N ASP A 130 -7.73 17.88 3.72
CA ASP A 130 -9.10 17.49 3.40
C ASP A 130 -9.21 16.24 2.49
N GLY A 131 -8.11 15.50 2.32
CA GLY A 131 -8.09 14.17 1.71
C GLY A 131 -8.71 13.11 2.62
N LEU A 132 -8.71 11.87 2.13
CA LEU A 132 -9.32 10.74 2.85
C LEU A 132 -8.32 9.95 3.69
N VAL A 133 -7.02 10.16 3.46
CA VAL A 133 -5.94 9.41 4.12
C VAL A 133 -5.25 10.32 5.12
N ASP A 134 -5.46 10.05 6.40
CA ASP A 134 -4.77 10.73 7.48
C ASP A 134 -3.27 10.36 7.52
N ILE A 135 -2.43 11.39 7.66
CA ILE A 135 -0.98 11.23 7.86
C ILE A 135 -0.55 12.05 9.08
N ALA A 136 0.05 11.36 10.04
CA ALA A 136 0.59 11.93 11.26
C ALA A 136 2.11 12.17 11.13
N PRO A 137 2.60 13.40 11.35
CA PRO A 137 4.02 13.68 11.47
C PRO A 137 4.57 13.15 12.80
N PRO A 138 5.89 12.97 12.92
CA PRO A 138 6.52 12.75 14.21
C PRO A 138 6.25 13.91 15.16
N LEU A 139 5.95 13.60 16.43
CA LEU A 139 5.75 14.59 17.49
C LEU A 139 6.99 14.63 18.38
N PHE A 140 7.93 15.51 18.09
CA PHE A 140 9.28 15.48 18.67
C PHE A 140 9.32 15.59 20.19
N ASN A 141 8.41 16.38 20.78
CA ASN A 141 8.34 16.54 22.24
C ASN A 141 7.77 15.32 22.97
N LEU A 142 7.18 14.37 22.22
CA LEU A 142 6.67 13.10 22.76
C LEU A 142 7.60 11.93 22.44
N MET A 143 8.71 12.17 21.72
CA MET A 143 9.67 11.13 21.38
C MET A 143 10.51 10.74 22.60
N PRO A 144 10.77 9.43 22.80
CA PRO A 144 11.72 8.95 23.78
C PRO A 144 13.10 9.60 23.63
N GLU A 145 13.72 9.97 24.76
CA GLU A 145 15.03 10.62 24.79
C GLU A 145 16.10 9.79 24.08
N LEU A 146 16.09 8.47 24.26
CA LEU A 146 16.98 7.54 23.57
C LEU A 146 16.98 7.70 22.04
N LEU A 147 15.80 7.90 21.43
CA LEU A 147 15.72 8.05 19.98
C LEU A 147 16.23 9.41 19.53
N LEU A 148 16.00 10.46 20.33
CA LEU A 148 16.56 11.79 20.08
C LEU A 148 18.10 11.75 20.19
N ASP A 149 18.65 11.00 21.13
CA ASP A 149 20.09 10.82 21.30
C ASP A 149 20.71 10.03 20.16
N MET A 150 20.03 8.99 19.66
CA MET A 150 20.44 8.30 18.43
C MET A 150 20.53 9.27 17.25
N MET A 151 19.54 10.18 17.11
CA MET A 151 19.60 11.21 16.07
C MET A 151 20.81 12.11 16.29
N LYS A 152 21.08 12.61 17.50
CA LYS A 152 22.25 13.46 17.78
C LYS A 152 23.58 12.75 17.50
N ALA A 153 23.64 11.44 17.71
CA ALA A 153 24.85 10.64 17.54
C ALA A 153 25.24 10.37 16.08
N CYS A 154 24.33 10.55 15.10
CA CYS A 154 24.73 10.36 13.69
C CYS A 154 25.77 11.41 13.27
N ASP A 155 26.52 11.07 12.23
CA ASP A 155 27.55 11.94 11.63
C ASP A 155 27.01 13.36 11.39
N LYS A 156 27.86 14.36 11.60
CA LYS A 156 27.51 15.78 11.39
C LYS A 156 27.16 16.08 9.94
N ASP A 157 27.66 15.28 9.00
CA ASP A 157 27.32 15.41 7.58
C ASP A 157 25.92 14.86 7.26
N ILE A 158 25.34 14.04 8.15
CA ILE A 158 23.97 13.53 8.05
C ILE A 158 23.02 14.49 8.79
N ARG A 159 22.46 15.42 8.03
CA ARG A 159 21.60 16.48 8.56
C ARG A 159 20.30 15.92 9.13
N PHE A 160 19.81 16.52 10.22
CA PHE A 160 18.46 16.24 10.69
C PHE A 160 17.42 16.93 9.81
N MET A 161 16.35 16.22 9.48
CA MET A 161 15.23 16.70 8.68
C MET A 161 13.93 16.41 9.43
N SER A 162 13.12 17.44 9.61
CA SER A 162 11.80 17.31 10.24
C SER A 162 10.74 16.77 9.29
N ASP A 163 10.94 16.95 7.98
CA ASP A 163 10.05 16.49 6.92
C ASP A 163 10.87 15.90 5.77
N TYR A 164 10.83 14.58 5.63
CA TYR A 164 11.50 13.86 4.54
C TYR A 164 10.74 13.96 3.21
N ASP A 165 9.44 14.27 3.25
CA ASP A 165 8.61 14.38 2.04
C ASP A 165 8.77 15.73 1.34
N ASN A 166 9.43 16.68 2.00
CA ASN A 166 9.95 17.89 1.37
C ASN A 166 11.01 17.52 0.31
N GLN A 167 10.65 17.64 -0.96
CA GLN A 167 11.49 17.20 -2.08
C GLN A 167 12.78 18.02 -2.26
N THR A 168 12.92 19.14 -1.56
CA THR A 168 14.17 19.91 -1.55
C THR A 168 15.21 19.35 -0.57
N ARG A 169 14.79 18.43 0.32
CA ARG A 169 15.58 17.93 1.47
C ARG A 169 15.25 16.45 1.73
N GLN A 170 15.80 15.54 0.92
CA GLN A 170 15.58 14.09 1.05
C GLN A 170 16.86 13.30 1.40
N TYR A 171 17.85 13.95 1.99
CA TYR A 171 19.08 13.30 2.43
C TYR A 171 19.42 13.72 3.87
N GLY A 172 19.33 12.75 4.78
CA GLY A 172 19.55 13.00 6.20
C GLY A 172 18.90 11.97 7.09
N ARG A 173 18.92 12.26 8.40
CA ARG A 173 18.24 11.52 9.46
C ARG A 173 16.90 12.18 9.77
N TYR A 174 15.86 11.38 9.91
CA TYR A 174 14.50 11.86 10.13
C TYR A 174 13.71 10.82 10.93
N PHE A 175 12.60 11.26 11.51
CA PHE A 175 11.60 10.35 12.05
C PHE A 175 10.50 10.16 11.02
N GLN A 176 10.06 8.92 10.86
CA GLN A 176 9.06 8.55 9.86
C GLN A 176 7.70 9.16 10.19
N GLN A 177 7.01 9.63 9.17
CA GLN A 177 5.59 9.97 9.24
C GLN A 177 4.77 8.67 9.17
N GLN A 178 3.53 8.70 9.66
CA GLN A 178 2.72 7.49 9.77
C GLN A 178 1.29 7.66 9.24
N PHE A 179 0.78 6.63 8.56
CA PHE A 179 -0.63 6.43 8.24
C PHE A 179 -1.40 6.08 9.52
N ARG A 180 -1.78 7.10 10.26
CA ARG A 180 -2.55 7.02 11.52
C ARG A 180 -3.76 7.93 11.40
N HIS A 181 -4.88 7.50 11.95
CA HIS A 181 -6.11 8.30 12.11
C HIS A 181 -6.27 8.69 13.57
N PRO A 182 -6.50 9.96 13.94
CA PRO A 182 -6.59 10.37 15.33
C PRO A 182 -8.05 10.50 15.74
N MET A 183 -8.37 10.13 16.98
CA MET A 183 -9.72 10.37 17.49
C MET A 183 -10.03 11.88 17.64
N ASN A 184 -9.00 12.72 17.78
CA ASN A 184 -9.08 14.18 17.76
C ASN A 184 -7.81 14.80 17.13
N ARG A 185 -7.94 15.34 15.91
CA ARG A 185 -6.84 15.93 15.13
C ARG A 185 -6.17 17.16 15.78
N THR A 186 -6.85 17.87 16.68
CA THR A 186 -6.29 19.06 17.34
C THR A 186 -5.63 18.75 18.69
N ASN A 187 -5.66 17.49 19.15
CA ASN A 187 -5.03 17.05 20.38
C ASN A 187 -3.80 16.18 20.06
N PRO A 188 -2.56 16.65 20.30
CA PRO A 188 -1.35 15.86 20.03
C PRO A 188 -1.23 14.59 20.88
N ASN A 189 -2.00 14.49 21.97
CA ASN A 189 -2.07 13.29 22.82
C ASN A 189 -3.31 12.43 22.52
N SER A 190 -4.03 12.71 21.42
CA SER A 190 -5.17 11.89 21.03
C SER A 190 -4.70 10.47 20.74
N PRO A 191 -5.42 9.43 21.21
CA PRO A 191 -5.19 8.09 20.70
C PRO A 191 -5.39 8.08 19.18
N THR A 192 -4.63 7.22 18.52
CA THR A 192 -4.71 6.99 17.08
C THR A 192 -4.96 5.53 16.78
N ILE A 193 -5.49 5.25 15.60
CA ILE A 193 -5.61 3.91 15.03
C ILE A 193 -4.90 3.89 13.67
N ARG A 194 -4.56 2.71 13.15
CA ARG A 194 -4.07 2.56 11.78
C ARG A 194 -5.02 3.22 10.76
N GLU A 195 -4.46 4.08 9.93
CA GLU A 195 -5.14 4.52 8.71
C GLU A 195 -4.93 3.48 7.61
N SER A 196 -6.02 2.98 7.04
CA SER A 196 -5.99 1.93 6.03
C SER A 196 -6.86 2.33 4.84
N ILE A 197 -6.56 1.79 3.67
CA ILE A 197 -7.39 2.06 2.49
C ILE A 197 -8.83 1.56 2.68
N TRP A 198 -9.04 0.53 3.52
CA TRP A 198 -10.38 0.12 3.93
C TRP A 198 -11.12 1.24 4.65
N ASN A 199 -10.54 1.82 5.70
CA ASN A 199 -11.15 2.91 6.47
C ASN A 199 -11.33 4.17 5.61
N ALA A 200 -10.26 4.63 4.97
CA ALA A 200 -10.27 5.86 4.18
C ALA A 200 -11.26 5.83 3.00
N TYR A 201 -11.38 4.71 2.28
CA TYR A 201 -12.09 4.68 1.00
C TYR A 201 -13.31 3.76 0.93
N LEU A 202 -13.37 2.67 1.69
CA LEU A 202 -14.40 1.64 1.47
C LEU A 202 -15.42 1.57 2.61
N ASN A 203 -14.96 1.55 3.86
CA ASN A 203 -15.83 1.41 5.04
C ASN A 203 -16.76 2.64 5.24
N VAL A 204 -16.34 3.81 4.77
CA VAL A 204 -17.10 5.06 4.85
C VAL A 204 -18.09 5.26 3.70
N VAL A 205 -18.09 4.36 2.69
CA VAL A 205 -18.89 4.51 1.48
C VAL A 205 -20.08 3.56 1.52
N ASN A 206 -21.28 4.11 1.63
CA ASN A 206 -22.54 3.37 1.46
C ASN A 206 -23.24 3.84 0.17
N ARG A 207 -23.04 3.11 -0.94
CA ARG A 207 -23.61 3.43 -2.25
C ARG A 207 -24.20 2.21 -2.92
N THR A 208 -25.40 2.35 -3.48
CA THR A 208 -26.14 1.24 -4.12
C THR A 208 -25.49 0.74 -5.41
N ASN A 209 -24.62 1.54 -6.04
CA ASN A 209 -23.88 1.18 -7.25
C ASN A 209 -22.49 0.57 -6.97
N LEU A 210 -22.10 0.40 -5.71
CA LEU A 210 -20.85 -0.26 -5.31
C LEU A 210 -21.17 -1.53 -4.53
N GLN A 211 -20.77 -2.67 -5.07
CA GLN A 211 -20.82 -3.95 -4.38
C GLN A 211 -19.39 -4.41 -4.09
N ILE A 212 -19.15 -4.79 -2.83
CA ILE A 212 -17.87 -5.37 -2.39
C ILE A 212 -18.18 -6.77 -1.87
N LEU A 213 -17.58 -7.78 -2.48
CA LEU A 213 -17.66 -9.15 -2.00
C LEU A 213 -16.34 -9.52 -1.34
N ASP A 214 -16.42 -9.84 -0.05
CA ASP A 214 -15.35 -10.55 0.65
C ASP A 214 -15.38 -12.04 0.33
N SER A 215 -14.31 -12.76 0.69
CA SER A 215 -14.19 -14.21 0.46
C SER A 215 -14.51 -14.62 -1.00
N ALA A 216 -14.20 -13.73 -1.95
CA ALA A 216 -14.43 -13.89 -3.38
C ALA A 216 -13.09 -13.96 -4.12
N THR A 217 -12.62 -15.17 -4.40
CA THR A 217 -11.31 -15.38 -5.04
C THR A 217 -11.47 -15.41 -6.56
N VAL A 218 -10.94 -14.40 -7.25
CA VAL A 218 -10.88 -14.40 -8.72
C VAL A 218 -9.94 -15.51 -9.20
N LEU A 219 -10.46 -16.38 -10.08
CA LEU A 219 -9.75 -17.56 -10.57
C LEU A 219 -9.07 -17.31 -11.93
N LYS A 220 -9.77 -16.63 -12.85
CA LYS A 220 -9.29 -16.26 -14.18
C LYS A 220 -10.13 -15.16 -14.81
N LEU A 221 -9.54 -14.46 -15.77
CA LEU A 221 -10.23 -13.59 -16.71
C LEU A 221 -11.01 -14.43 -17.73
N LEU A 222 -12.11 -13.86 -18.22
CA LEU A 222 -12.92 -14.41 -19.29
C LEU A 222 -12.73 -13.56 -20.54
N PHE A 223 -12.60 -14.22 -21.69
CA PHE A 223 -12.39 -13.58 -22.99
C PHE A 223 -13.54 -13.88 -23.93
N ASP A 224 -13.79 -12.96 -24.85
CA ASP A 224 -14.77 -13.12 -25.92
C ASP A 224 -14.34 -14.27 -26.84
N GLN A 225 -15.30 -15.09 -27.29
CA GLN A 225 -15.01 -16.24 -28.14
C GLN A 225 -14.71 -15.83 -29.59
N THR A 226 -15.23 -14.68 -30.02
CA THR A 226 -15.03 -14.12 -31.37
C THR A 226 -13.82 -13.20 -31.43
N ASP A 227 -13.45 -12.60 -30.30
CA ASP A 227 -12.22 -11.81 -30.14
C ASP A 227 -11.49 -12.22 -28.84
N PRO A 228 -10.55 -13.18 -28.90
CA PRO A 228 -9.86 -13.66 -27.71
C PRO A 228 -8.99 -12.60 -27.05
N THR A 229 -8.74 -11.45 -27.68
CA THR A 229 -7.99 -10.34 -27.06
C THR A 229 -8.88 -9.44 -26.20
N LYS A 230 -10.21 -9.57 -26.31
CA LYS A 230 -11.18 -8.80 -25.56
C LYS A 230 -11.59 -9.53 -24.28
N TYR A 231 -11.26 -8.95 -23.13
CA TYR A 231 -11.80 -9.42 -21.86
C TYR A 231 -13.30 -9.06 -21.75
N ILE A 232 -14.07 -9.93 -21.12
CA ILE A 232 -15.52 -9.74 -20.91
C ILE A 232 -15.92 -9.86 -19.44
N GLY A 233 -15.00 -10.28 -18.57
CA GLY A 233 -15.31 -10.47 -17.16
C GLY A 233 -14.32 -11.38 -16.45
N VAL A 234 -14.76 -11.94 -15.34
CA VAL A 234 -13.98 -12.86 -14.51
C VAL A 234 -14.83 -14.03 -14.03
N SER A 235 -14.21 -15.19 -13.86
CA SER A 235 -14.76 -16.25 -13.00
C SER A 235 -14.11 -16.17 -11.63
N TYR A 236 -14.89 -16.33 -10.58
CA TYR A 236 -14.45 -16.25 -9.20
C TYR A 236 -15.13 -17.33 -8.36
N GLU A 237 -14.45 -17.83 -7.35
CA GLU A 237 -15.05 -18.66 -6.32
C GLU A 237 -15.65 -17.74 -5.25
N TYR A 238 -16.87 -18.04 -4.82
CA TYR A 238 -17.53 -17.35 -3.72
C TYR A 238 -18.39 -18.34 -2.94
N LYS A 239 -18.06 -18.55 -1.66
CA LYS A 239 -18.79 -19.41 -0.72
C LYS A 239 -18.96 -20.86 -1.22
N GLY A 240 -17.89 -21.41 -1.81
CA GLY A 240 -17.83 -22.78 -2.33
C GLY A 240 -18.31 -22.93 -3.78
N GLU A 241 -18.80 -21.86 -4.41
CA GLU A 241 -19.36 -21.90 -5.76
C GLU A 241 -18.55 -21.08 -6.75
N VAL A 242 -18.30 -21.63 -7.94
CA VAL A 242 -17.70 -20.87 -9.04
C VAL A 242 -18.80 -20.06 -9.73
N ARG A 243 -18.62 -18.73 -9.74
CA ARG A 243 -19.52 -17.75 -10.32
C ARG A 243 -18.81 -16.96 -11.41
N THR A 244 -19.59 -16.25 -12.21
CA THR A 244 -19.11 -15.37 -13.28
C THR A 244 -19.62 -13.95 -13.06
N ALA A 245 -18.75 -12.96 -13.25
CA ALA A 245 -19.11 -11.56 -13.33
C ALA A 245 -18.70 -11.00 -14.70
N ILE A 246 -19.66 -10.46 -15.45
CA ILE A 246 -19.43 -9.86 -16.77
C ILE A 246 -19.28 -8.34 -16.61
N ALA A 247 -18.20 -7.80 -17.16
CA ALA A 247 -17.91 -6.38 -17.14
C ALA A 247 -18.31 -5.73 -18.48
N ARG A 248 -19.17 -4.70 -18.42
CA ARG A 248 -19.58 -3.95 -19.62
C ARG A 248 -18.53 -2.95 -20.12
N LYS A 249 -17.58 -2.59 -19.27
CA LYS A 249 -16.55 -1.59 -19.57
C LYS A 249 -15.16 -2.17 -19.37
N GLU A 250 -14.77 -2.35 -18.11
CA GLU A 250 -13.39 -2.65 -17.76
C GLU A 250 -13.32 -3.70 -16.66
N VAL A 251 -12.25 -4.51 -16.71
CA VAL A 251 -11.78 -5.32 -15.58
C VAL A 251 -10.46 -4.71 -15.13
N ILE A 252 -10.40 -4.26 -13.88
CA ILE A 252 -9.20 -3.63 -13.30
C ILE A 252 -8.58 -4.61 -12.32
N LEU A 253 -7.34 -5.04 -12.60
CA LEU A 253 -6.61 -5.95 -11.72
C LEU A 253 -5.88 -5.17 -10.62
N CYS A 254 -6.26 -5.43 -9.38
CA CYS A 254 -5.65 -4.84 -8.18
C CYS A 254 -5.15 -5.90 -7.20
N ALA A 255 -4.73 -7.08 -7.70
CA ALA A 255 -4.41 -8.24 -6.86
C ALA A 255 -2.99 -8.18 -6.23
N GLY A 256 -2.27 -7.08 -6.39
CA GLY A 256 -0.90 -6.91 -5.91
C GLY A 256 0.16 -7.56 -6.80
N VAL A 257 1.43 -7.35 -6.44
CA VAL A 257 2.61 -7.67 -7.26
C VAL A 257 2.75 -9.16 -7.59
N PHE A 258 2.31 -10.05 -6.71
CA PHE A 258 2.39 -11.50 -6.94
C PHE A 258 1.16 -12.06 -7.65
N ASN A 259 -0.05 -11.66 -7.24
CA ASN A 259 -1.26 -12.30 -7.76
C ASN A 259 -1.74 -11.72 -9.08
N THR A 260 -1.43 -10.46 -9.41
CA THR A 260 -1.77 -9.90 -10.72
C THR A 260 -1.10 -10.66 -11.87
N PRO A 261 0.23 -10.88 -11.90
CA PRO A 261 0.86 -11.68 -12.94
C PRO A 261 0.47 -13.15 -12.86
N LYS A 262 0.22 -13.71 -11.66
CA LYS A 262 -0.33 -15.07 -11.52
C LYS A 262 -1.69 -15.20 -12.22
N LEU A 263 -2.61 -14.27 -11.96
CA LEU A 263 -3.95 -14.27 -12.52
C LEU A 263 -3.92 -14.10 -14.05
N LEU A 264 -3.08 -13.19 -14.57
CA LEU A 264 -2.87 -13.05 -16.02
C LEU A 264 -2.39 -14.37 -16.64
N LYS A 265 -1.39 -15.02 -16.04
CA LYS A 265 -0.89 -16.32 -16.52
C LYS A 265 -1.95 -17.42 -16.46
N LEU A 266 -2.69 -17.55 -15.35
CA LEU A 266 -3.81 -18.49 -15.22
C LEU A 266 -4.93 -18.22 -16.25
N SER A 267 -4.99 -17.01 -16.80
CA SER A 267 -5.94 -16.59 -17.81
C SER A 267 -5.39 -16.72 -19.24
N GLY A 268 -4.19 -17.26 -19.44
CA GLY A 268 -3.56 -17.42 -20.75
C GLY A 268 -2.79 -16.19 -21.25
N VAL A 269 -2.54 -15.19 -20.41
CA VAL A 269 -1.76 -13.99 -20.76
C VAL A 269 -0.38 -14.06 -20.10
N GLY A 270 0.66 -14.33 -20.88
CA GLY A 270 2.02 -14.46 -20.35
C GLY A 270 3.00 -15.17 -21.28
N PRO A 271 4.16 -15.65 -20.76
CA PRO A 271 5.14 -16.37 -21.55
C PRO A 271 4.61 -17.76 -21.95
N GLU A 272 4.55 -18.06 -23.24
CA GLU A 272 4.06 -19.35 -23.76
C GLU A 272 4.77 -20.56 -23.12
N THR A 273 6.10 -20.46 -22.95
CA THR A 273 6.94 -21.48 -22.31
C THR A 273 6.56 -21.79 -20.86
N TRP A 274 5.86 -20.88 -20.17
CA TRP A 274 5.35 -21.09 -18.82
C TRP A 274 3.92 -21.63 -18.80
N LEU A 275 3.16 -21.42 -19.89
CA LEU A 275 1.73 -21.72 -19.96
C LEU A 275 1.45 -23.10 -20.58
N GLU A 276 2.16 -23.48 -21.65
CA GLU A 276 1.95 -24.75 -22.35
C GLU A 276 2.15 -25.99 -21.46
N PRO A 277 3.20 -26.08 -20.61
CA PRO A 277 3.38 -27.25 -19.74
C PRO A 277 2.26 -27.42 -18.72
N LEU A 278 1.51 -26.35 -18.44
CA LEU A 278 0.35 -26.35 -17.53
C LEU A 278 -0.98 -26.55 -18.28
N SER A 279 -0.93 -26.82 -19.59
CA SER A 279 -2.11 -26.94 -20.46
C SER A 279 -3.03 -25.71 -20.43
N ILE A 280 -2.44 -24.53 -20.20
CA ILE A 280 -3.16 -23.25 -20.26
C ILE A 280 -3.11 -22.75 -21.71
N LYS A 281 -4.29 -22.60 -22.34
CA LYS A 281 -4.39 -22.00 -23.67
C LYS A 281 -3.83 -20.59 -23.66
N VAL A 282 -2.86 -20.32 -24.51
CA VAL A 282 -2.30 -18.98 -24.69
C VAL A 282 -3.33 -18.09 -25.40
N VAL A 283 -3.71 -17.01 -24.72
CA VAL A 283 -4.61 -15.97 -25.22
C VAL A 283 -3.79 -14.80 -25.79
N ALA A 284 -2.76 -14.37 -25.06
CA ALA A 284 -1.85 -13.32 -25.50
C ALA A 284 -0.43 -13.60 -25.01
N LYS A 285 0.53 -13.57 -25.93
CA LYS A 285 1.95 -13.78 -25.63
C LYS A 285 2.54 -12.49 -25.06
N ASN A 286 3.03 -12.56 -23.83
CA ASN A 286 3.80 -11.48 -23.23
C ASN A 286 4.89 -12.05 -22.31
N ALA A 287 6.14 -11.98 -22.78
CA ALA A 287 7.29 -12.55 -22.08
C ALA A 287 7.66 -11.79 -20.80
N GLU A 288 7.12 -10.59 -20.57
CA GLU A 288 7.46 -9.71 -19.44
C GLU A 288 6.54 -9.95 -18.22
N ILE A 289 5.41 -10.63 -18.39
CA ILE A 289 4.47 -10.90 -17.29
C ILE A 289 5.11 -11.81 -16.24
N GLY A 290 5.26 -11.27 -15.02
CA GLY A 290 5.88 -11.94 -13.89
C GLY A 290 7.40 -11.78 -13.81
N LYS A 291 8.01 -10.97 -14.68
CA LYS A 291 9.41 -10.53 -14.59
C LYS A 291 9.51 -9.15 -13.94
N HIS A 292 10.73 -8.63 -13.84
CA HIS A 292 11.06 -7.30 -13.29
C HIS A 292 10.50 -7.07 -11.88
N PHE A 293 10.45 -8.14 -11.08
CA PHE A 293 10.16 -8.02 -9.67
C PHE A 293 11.30 -7.24 -9.01
N ALA A 294 10.95 -6.11 -8.39
CA ALA A 294 11.85 -5.28 -7.63
C ALA A 294 11.31 -5.16 -6.22
N ASP A 295 12.19 -5.39 -5.24
CA ASP A 295 11.90 -5.28 -3.82
C ASP A 295 13.14 -4.75 -3.09
N GLN A 296 12.98 -4.36 -1.83
CA GLN A 296 14.04 -3.82 -0.99
C GLN A 296 14.49 -4.89 0.01
N MET A 297 15.76 -5.29 -0.09
CA MET A 297 16.32 -6.20 0.91
C MET A 297 16.54 -5.46 2.22
N ALA A 298 15.98 -5.98 3.30
CA ALA A 298 16.19 -5.48 4.66
C ALA A 298 17.08 -6.42 5.46
N ILE A 299 18.00 -5.84 6.23
CA ILE A 299 18.79 -6.55 7.25
C ILE A 299 18.54 -5.85 8.57
N TYR A 300 18.12 -6.63 9.57
CA TYR A 300 17.88 -6.12 10.92
C TYR A 300 19.17 -6.17 11.74
N MET A 301 19.51 -5.06 12.37
CA MET A 301 20.62 -4.97 13.33
C MET A 301 20.05 -4.73 14.71
N ALA A 302 20.46 -5.52 15.69
CA ALA A 302 20.06 -5.38 17.08
C ALA A 302 21.26 -4.92 17.92
N PHE A 303 21.03 -3.92 18.77
CA PHE A 303 22.03 -3.37 19.67
C PHE A 303 21.55 -3.49 21.11
N LYS A 304 22.46 -3.82 22.02
CA LYS A 304 22.17 -3.82 23.46
C LYS A 304 22.15 -2.38 23.97
N THR A 305 21.12 -2.02 24.72
CA THR A 305 21.00 -0.75 25.44
C THR A 305 21.06 -0.97 26.95
N THR A 306 21.51 0.05 27.69
CA THR A 306 21.50 0.10 29.17
C THR A 306 20.16 0.57 29.73
N GLU A 307 19.31 1.15 28.88
CA GLU A 307 17.99 1.68 29.23
C GLU A 307 16.88 0.86 28.59
N GLN A 308 15.73 0.79 29.25
CA GLN A 308 14.56 0.18 28.64
C GLN A 308 14.05 1.09 27.52
N VAL A 309 14.03 0.59 26.29
CA VAL A 309 13.39 1.32 25.17
C VAL A 309 11.89 1.35 25.46
N PRO A 310 11.28 2.53 25.62
CA PRO A 310 9.83 2.61 25.78
C PRO A 310 9.14 2.12 24.51
N ALA A 311 7.94 1.57 24.65
CA ALA A 311 7.09 1.31 23.49
C ALA A 311 6.89 2.62 22.73
N LEU A 312 7.11 2.60 21.42
CA LEU A 312 6.77 3.74 20.57
C LEU A 312 5.26 4.02 20.70
N PRO A 313 4.85 5.28 20.86
CA PRO A 313 3.42 5.64 20.97
C PRO A 313 2.59 5.27 19.74
#